data_AF-A0A2V2XQD3-F1
#
_entry.id   AF-A0A2V2XQD3-F1
#
_cell.length_a   1.000
_cell.length_b   1.000
_cell.length_c   1.000
_cell.angle_alpha   90.00
_cell.angle_beta   90.00
_cell.angle_gamma   90.00
#
_symmetry.space_group_name_H-M   'P 1'
#
loop_
_entity.id
_entity.type
_entity.pdbx_description
1 polymer ?
#
loop_
_entity_poly.entity_id
_entity_poly.type
_entity_poly.pdbx_seq_one_letter_code
_entity_poly.pdbx_strand_id
1 'polypeptide(L)'
;MLKDSAPRIWRMRNNLYRIRYSKCKACGASFYPARASCIRCSSRDVEVRVSLGLGTLVEYTVLYQVPARMQDNAPMVIGVVRLDEGFELYGVIVDADIKDLR
;
A
#
# COMPACT_ATOMS: atom_id res chain seq x y z
N MET A 1 11.73 15.81 9.07
CA MET A 1 10.49 15.67 9.88
C MET A 1 9.33 15.99 8.95
N LEU A 2 8.68 14.99 8.38
CA LEU A 2 7.45 15.23 7.63
C LEU A 2 6.39 15.65 8.65
N LYS A 3 6.14 16.96 8.74
CA LYS A 3 5.01 17.50 9.47
C LYS A 3 3.77 17.14 8.67
N ASP A 4 3.14 16.05 9.04
CA ASP A 4 1.88 15.64 8.44
C ASP A 4 0.80 16.55 8.99
N SER A 5 0.39 17.55 8.20
CA SER A 5 -0.67 18.47 8.61
C SER A 5 -2.00 17.72 8.70
N ALA A 6 -2.80 18.04 9.72
CA ALA A 6 -4.11 17.40 9.93
C ALA A 6 -4.99 17.41 8.65
N PRO A 7 -5.05 18.48 7.84
CA PRO A 7 -5.81 18.46 6.57
C PRO A 7 -5.28 17.45 5.55
N ARG A 8 -3.97 17.19 5.53
CA ARG A 8 -3.38 16.22 4.61
C ARG A 8 -3.77 14.80 5.00
N ILE A 9 -3.65 14.45 6.28
CA ILE A 9 -4.10 13.15 6.81
C ILE A 9 -5.60 12.97 6.53
N TRP A 10 -6.41 14.00 6.80
CA TRP A 10 -7.85 13.96 6.54
C TRP A 10 -8.17 13.66 5.07
N ARG A 11 -7.47 14.28 4.11
CA ARG A 11 -7.67 14.00 2.67
C ARG A 11 -7.23 12.58 2.28
N MET A 12 -6.19 12.04 2.92
CA MET A 12 -5.64 10.71 2.59
C MET A 12 -6.30 9.54 3.31
N ARG A 13 -7.13 9.79 4.34
CA ARG A 13 -7.73 8.77 5.22
C ARG A 13 -8.34 7.56 4.50
N ASN A 14 -9.01 7.78 3.36
CA ASN A 14 -9.64 6.71 2.60
C ASN A 14 -8.62 5.80 1.92
N ASN A 15 -7.49 6.34 1.49
CA ASN A 15 -6.42 5.55 0.90
C ASN A 15 -5.68 4.80 2.02
N LEU A 16 -5.33 5.50 3.10
CA LEU A 16 -4.57 4.94 4.23
C LEU A 16 -5.32 3.86 5.02
N TYR A 17 -6.60 4.06 5.31
CA TYR A 17 -7.35 3.16 6.21
C TYR A 17 -8.22 2.14 5.49
N ARG A 18 -8.53 2.36 4.21
CA ARG A 18 -9.50 1.53 3.46
C ARG A 18 -8.95 0.99 2.15
N ILE A 19 -7.67 1.22 1.84
CA ILE A 19 -7.03 0.76 0.61
C ILE A 19 -7.95 0.98 -0.62
N ARG A 20 -8.43 2.22 -0.79
CA ARG A 20 -9.27 2.54 -1.94
C ARG A 20 -8.43 2.56 -3.20
N TYR A 21 -8.83 1.74 -4.17
CA TYR A 21 -8.20 1.64 -5.48
C TYR A 21 -9.21 1.94 -6.59
N SER A 22 -8.72 2.18 -7.79
CA SER A 22 -9.56 2.35 -8.98
C SER A 22 -9.41 1.14 -9.90
N LYS A 23 -10.54 0.68 -10.46
CA LYS A 23 -10.58 -0.26 -11.56
C LYS A 23 -11.08 0.45 -12.82
N CYS A 24 -10.33 0.36 -13.91
CA CYS A 24 -10.76 0.93 -15.18
C CYS A 24 -11.70 -0.02 -15.90
N LYS A 25 -12.90 0.46 -16.26
CA LYS A 25 -13.87 -0.35 -17.02
C LYS A 25 -13.50 -0.49 -18.49
N ALA A 26 -12.77 0.48 -19.04
CA ALA A 26 -12.35 0.46 -20.44
C ALA A 26 -11.18 -0.51 -20.74
N CYS A 27 -10.20 -0.64 -19.85
CA CYS A 27 -9.02 -1.51 -20.09
C CYS A 27 -8.76 -2.57 -19.01
N GLY A 28 -9.60 -2.64 -17.98
CA GLY A 28 -9.51 -3.63 -16.90
C GLY A 28 -8.42 -3.37 -15.85
N ALA A 29 -7.57 -2.35 -16.02
CA ALA A 29 -6.46 -2.09 -15.10
C ALA A 29 -6.96 -1.70 -13.70
N SER A 30 -6.43 -2.37 -12.66
CA SER A 30 -6.57 -1.98 -11.26
C SER A 30 -5.34 -1.21 -10.81
N PHE A 31 -5.52 -0.12 -10.07
CA PHE A 31 -4.39 0.66 -9.55
C PHE A 31 -4.75 1.39 -8.27
N TYR A 32 -3.75 1.52 -7.41
CA TYR A 32 -3.80 2.25 -6.17
C TYR A 32 -2.79 3.41 -6.21
N PRO A 33 -3.08 4.59 -5.61
CA PRO A 33 -4.35 4.97 -4.98
C PRO A 33 -5.49 5.22 -5.98
N ALA A 34 -6.72 5.29 -5.49
CA ALA A 34 -7.88 5.65 -6.32
C ALA A 34 -7.71 7.02 -7.00
N ARG A 35 -7.88 7.06 -8.32
CA ARG A 35 -7.86 8.27 -9.17
C ARG A 35 -9.07 8.34 -10.10
N ALA A 36 -9.34 9.54 -10.62
CA ALA A 36 -10.44 9.81 -11.55
C ALA A 36 -10.11 9.47 -13.02
N SER A 37 -8.85 9.18 -13.34
CA SER A 37 -8.42 8.77 -14.68
C SER A 37 -7.51 7.54 -14.60
N CYS A 38 -7.63 6.67 -15.60
CA CYS A 38 -6.82 5.47 -15.70
C CYS A 38 -5.35 5.82 -15.98
N ILE A 39 -4.43 5.23 -15.20
CA ILE A 39 -2.98 5.42 -15.39
C ILE A 39 -2.43 4.72 -16.64
N ARG A 40 -3.20 3.80 -17.24
CA ARG A 40 -2.79 3.01 -18.40
C ARG A 40 -3.33 3.56 -19.72
N CYS A 41 -4.61 3.92 -19.78
CA CYS A 41 -5.28 4.35 -21.01
C CYS A 41 -5.92 5.74 -20.95
N SER A 42 -5.75 6.48 -19.85
CA SER A 42 -6.31 7.83 -19.64
C SER A 42 -7.84 7.94 -19.65
N SER A 43 -8.58 6.84 -19.82
CA SER A 43 -10.04 6.83 -19.71
C SER A 43 -10.51 7.34 -18.34
N ARG A 44 -11.62 8.08 -18.34
CA ARG A 44 -12.33 8.52 -17.13
C ARG A 44 -13.40 7.53 -16.67
N ASP A 45 -13.63 6.45 -17.43
CA ASP A 45 -14.51 5.37 -17.04
C ASP A 45 -13.81 4.43 -16.04
N VAL A 46 -13.72 4.91 -14.81
CA VAL A 46 -13.09 4.24 -13.67
C VAL A 46 -14.09 4.13 -12.52
N GLU A 47 -14.09 2.99 -11.86
CA GLU A 47 -14.84 2.76 -10.63
C GLU A 47 -13.90 2.72 -9.45
N VAL A 48 -14.29 3.35 -8.34
CA VAL A 48 -13.54 3.26 -7.08
C VAL A 48 -14.07 2.08 -6.28
N ARG A 49 -13.15 1.22 -5.83
CA ARG A 49 -13.43 0.05 -5.01
C ARG A 49 -12.57 0.07 -3.75
N VAL A 50 -12.93 -0.78 -2.80
CA VAL A 50 -12.22 -0.99 -1.52
C VAL A 50 -11.60 -2.38 -1.60
N SER A 51 -10.28 -2.48 -1.39
CA SER A 51 -9.61 -3.78 -1.36
C SER A 51 -9.95 -4.52 -0.06
N LEU A 52 -9.97 -5.86 -0.11
CA LEU A 52 -10.07 -6.69 1.09
C LEU A 52 -8.77 -6.70 1.91
N GLY A 53 -7.68 -6.14 1.36
CA GLY A 53 -6.37 -6.09 2.01
C GLY A 53 -5.63 -7.43 1.98
N LEU A 54 -6.07 -8.37 1.15
CA LEU A 54 -5.46 -9.68 0.97
C LEU A 54 -4.50 -9.66 -0.22
N GLY A 55 -3.39 -10.37 -0.08
CA GLY A 55 -2.35 -10.42 -1.09
C GLY A 55 -1.23 -11.36 -0.71
N THR A 56 -0.22 -11.40 -1.57
CA THR A 56 0.96 -12.24 -1.41
C THR A 56 2.20 -11.36 -1.25
N LEU A 57 3.07 -11.70 -0.28
CA LEU A 57 4.38 -11.08 -0.14
C LEU A 57 5.23 -11.47 -1.35
N VAL A 58 5.76 -10.47 -2.07
CA VAL A 58 6.55 -10.68 -3.29
C VAL A 58 8.05 -10.61 -2.97
N GLU A 59 8.43 -9.64 -2.15
CA GLU A 59 9.82 -9.39 -1.76
C GLU A 59 9.83 -8.72 -0.39
N TYR A 60 10.85 -8.99 0.42
CA TYR A 60 11.05 -8.31 1.70
C TYR A 60 12.53 -8.12 2.04
N THR A 61 12.79 -7.19 2.94
CA THR A 61 14.11 -6.96 3.53
C THR A 61 14.00 -6.73 5.03
N VAL A 62 15.06 -7.08 5.75
CA VAL A 62 15.16 -6.94 7.20
C VAL A 62 16.10 -5.80 7.53
N LEU A 63 15.55 -4.75 8.15
CA LEU A 63 16.30 -3.59 8.60
C LEU A 63 16.72 -3.78 10.06
N TYR A 64 17.99 -4.12 10.26
CA TYR A 64 18.61 -4.17 11.58
C TYR A 64 19.05 -2.79 12.08
N GLN A 65 19.41 -1.90 11.16
CA GLN A 65 19.76 -0.51 11.46
C GLN A 65 18.60 0.39 11.08
N VAL A 66 17.91 0.91 12.09
CA VAL A 66 16.73 1.77 11.93
C VAL A 66 16.98 3.16 12.52
N PRO A 67 16.26 4.20 12.05
CA PRO A 67 16.33 5.53 12.65
C PRO A 67 16.12 5.51 14.17
N ALA A 68 16.78 6.41 14.89
CA ALA A 68 16.77 6.44 16.36
C ALA A 68 15.37 6.36 17.00
N ARG A 69 14.36 6.98 16.39
CA ARG A 69 12.97 6.98 16.88
C ARG A 69 12.21 5.66 16.69
N MET A 70 12.80 4.69 15.99
CA MET A 70 12.19 3.40 15.67
C MET A 70 13.04 2.23 16.20
N GLN A 71 14.05 2.50 17.05
CA GLN A 71 14.93 1.46 17.59
C GLN A 71 14.16 0.35 18.34
N ASP A 72 13.08 0.71 19.03
CA ASP A 72 12.23 -0.26 19.75
C ASP A 72 11.53 -1.26 18.81
N ASN A 73 11.45 -0.95 17.51
CA ASN A 73 10.85 -1.82 16.49
C ASN A 73 11.91 -2.62 15.72
N ALA A 74 13.21 -2.51 16.05
CA ALA A 74 14.26 -3.25 15.37
C ALA A 74 14.32 -4.73 15.84
N PRO A 75 14.55 -5.69 14.94
CA PRO A 75 14.62 -5.55 13.48
C PRO A 75 13.24 -5.31 12.85
N MET A 76 13.17 -4.39 11.88
CA MET A 76 11.93 -4.13 11.13
C MET A 76 11.94 -4.87 9.79
N VAL A 77 10.83 -5.49 9.42
CA VAL A 77 10.65 -6.07 8.09
C VAL A 77 9.89 -5.09 7.22
N ILE A 78 10.45 -4.76 6.05
CA ILE A 78 9.72 -4.02 5.01
C ILE A 78 9.50 -4.94 3.83
N GLY A 79 8.27 -5.00 3.33
CA GLY A 79 7.89 -5.88 2.24
C GLY A 79 7.09 -5.18 1.15
N VAL A 80 7.12 -5.78 -0.04
CA VAL A 80 6.24 -5.48 -1.16
C VAL A 80 5.20 -6.58 -1.23
N VAL A 81 3.93 -6.22 -1.14
CA VAL A 81 2.79 -7.14 -1.20
C VAL A 81 2.00 -6.87 -2.47
N ARG A 82 1.84 -7.89 -3.30
CA ARG A 82 0.92 -7.86 -4.44
C ARG A 82 -0.46 -8.26 -3.96
N LEU A 83 -1.40 -7.32 -3.98
CA LEU A 83 -2.79 -7.61 -3.61
C LEU A 83 -3.48 -8.43 -4.70
N ASP A 84 -4.52 -9.16 -4.30
CA ASP A 84 -5.29 -10.02 -5.20
C ASP A 84 -5.93 -9.23 -6.36
N GLU A 85 -6.14 -7.93 -6.17
CA GLU A 85 -6.65 -7.04 -7.23
C GLU A 85 -5.60 -6.66 -8.29
N GLY A 86 -4.34 -7.02 -8.09
CA GLY A 86 -3.25 -6.97 -9.08
C GLY A 86 -2.28 -5.79 -8.96
N PHE A 87 -2.45 -4.90 -7.97
CA PHE A 87 -1.50 -3.82 -7.69
C PHE A 87 -0.65 -4.13 -6.45
N GLU A 88 0.49 -3.46 -6.35
CA GLU A 88 1.44 -3.66 -5.26
C GLU A 88 1.38 -2.51 -4.24
N LEU A 89 1.54 -2.88 -2.98
CA LEU A 89 1.75 -1.96 -1.87
C LEU A 89 3.06 -2.31 -1.19
N TYR A 90 3.72 -1.31 -0.62
CA TYR A 90 4.87 -1.50 0.24
C TYR A 90 4.53 -1.05 1.65
N GLY A 91 5.08 -1.74 2.65
CA GLY A 91 4.79 -1.46 4.04
C GLY A 91 5.67 -2.25 5.00
N VAL A 92 5.48 -2.00 6.29
CA VAL A 92 6.12 -2.77 7.34
C VAL A 92 5.30 -4.04 7.57
N ILE A 93 5.95 -5.19 7.56
CA ILE A 93 5.33 -6.46 7.96
C ILE A 93 5.41 -6.56 9.48
N VAL A 94 4.28 -6.77 10.12
CA VAL A 94 4.14 -6.88 11.58
C VAL A 94 3.43 -8.18 11.93
N ASP A 95 3.46 -8.57 13.21
CA ASP A 95 2.77 -9.76 13.74
C ASP A 95 3.16 -11.08 13.04
N ALA A 96 4.41 -11.17 12.56
CA ALA A 96 4.99 -12.37 11.94
C ALA A 96 6.45 -12.56 12.39
N ASP A 97 6.89 -13.81 12.59
CA ASP A 97 8.30 -14.13 12.79
C ASP A 97 9.04 -14.05 11.44
N ILE A 98 10.22 -13.44 11.42
CA ILE A 98 11.08 -13.30 10.24
C ILE A 98 11.36 -14.66 9.59
N LYS A 99 11.43 -15.73 10.39
CA LYS A 99 11.69 -17.11 9.90
C LYS A 99 10.54 -17.70 9.08
N ASP A 100 9.33 -17.17 9.26
CA ASP A 100 8.13 -17.66 8.58
C ASP A 100 7.89 -16.95 7.24
N LEU A 101 8.60 -15.85 6.99
CA LEU A 101 8.49 -15.06 5.76
C LEU A 101 9.14 -15.78 4.57
N ARG A 102 8.45 -15.78 3.43
CA ARG A 102 8.84 -16.43 2.18
C ARG A 102 8.38 -15.62 0.98
#